data_AF-A0AAJ0LIU1-F1
#
_entry.id   AF-A0AAJ0LIU1-F1
#
_cell.length_a   1.000
_cell.length_b   1.000
_cell.length_c   1.000
_cell.angle_alpha   90.00
_cell.angle_beta   90.00
_cell.angle_gamma   90.00
#
_symmetry.space_group_name_H-M   'P 1'
#
loop_
_entity.id
_entity.type
_entity.pdbx_description
1 polymer ?
#
loop_
_entity_poly.entity_id
_entity_poly.type
_entity_poly.pdbx_seq_one_letter_code
_entity_poly.pdbx_strand_id
1 'polypeptide(L)'
;MKTEEYIRDCAARGFSKAMVIEALGVNRQSFNAMLELLPPIKWPGPGQSLACKLSYEARRGTCPPALRASGEKGRQAKREKQTYTVDGVQGTIPDHARRYGVQPETVRGRMRAGKSLKEALEAIPNHRGKRKGRPA
;
A
#
# COMPACT_ATOMS: atom_id res chain seq x y z
N MET A 1 16.87 31.08 30.01
CA MET A 1 15.92 30.00 30.35
C MET A 1 16.66 28.92 31.10
N LYS A 2 16.06 28.36 32.17
CA LYS A 2 16.62 27.16 32.79
C LYS A 2 16.34 25.97 31.86
N THR A 3 17.27 25.04 31.74
CA THR A 3 17.16 23.86 30.85
C THR A 3 15.88 23.06 31.11
N GLU A 4 15.45 23.00 32.36
CA GLU A 4 14.22 22.31 32.77
C GLU A 4 12.94 22.92 32.17
N GLU A 5 12.84 24.25 32.19
CA GLU A 5 11.69 24.99 31.64
C GLU A 5 11.60 24.76 30.14
N TYR A 6 12.74 24.75 29.47
CA TYR A 6 12.84 24.46 28.04
C TYR A 6 12.37 23.04 27.71
N ILE A 7 12.81 22.02 28.46
CA ILE A 7 12.39 20.62 28.25
C ILE A 7 10.87 20.48 28.42
N ARG A 8 10.30 21.13 29.44
CA ARG A 8 8.84 21.09 29.70
C ARG A 8 8.04 21.79 28.59
N ASP A 9 8.47 22.96 28.16
CA ASP A 9 7.83 23.69 27.07
C ASP A 9 7.86 22.87 25.76
N CYS A 10 9.01 22.26 25.44
CA CYS A 10 9.12 21.38 24.28
C CYS A 10 8.18 20.15 24.37
N ALA A 11 8.12 19.51 25.53
CA ALA A 11 7.21 18.37 25.72
C ALA A 11 5.73 18.78 25.58
N ALA A 12 5.35 19.94 26.13
CA ALA A 12 4.00 20.49 26.02
C ALA A 12 3.61 20.79 24.56
N ARG A 13 4.56 21.25 23.75
CA ARG A 13 4.39 21.48 22.31
C ARG A 13 4.39 20.18 21.47
N GLY A 14 4.60 19.02 22.09
CA GLY A 14 4.57 17.72 21.42
C GLY A 14 5.88 17.32 20.74
N PHE A 15 7.01 17.90 21.14
CA PHE A 15 8.32 17.46 20.67
C PHE A 15 8.66 16.07 21.24
N SER A 16 9.42 15.29 20.47
CA SER A 16 9.96 14.02 20.96
C SER A 16 11.25 14.26 21.77
N LYS A 17 11.62 13.30 22.63
CA LYS A 17 12.90 13.33 23.35
C LYS A 17 14.08 13.53 22.40
N ALA A 18 14.08 12.89 21.24
CA ALA A 18 15.15 13.00 20.26
C ALA A 18 15.33 14.44 19.73
N MET A 19 14.24 15.14 19.44
CA MET A 19 14.31 16.54 18.99
C MET A 19 14.85 17.46 20.09
N VAL A 20 14.46 17.22 21.33
CA VAL A 20 14.94 18.01 22.47
C VAL A 20 16.43 17.75 22.74
N ILE A 21 16.87 16.50 22.63
CA ILE A 21 18.29 16.11 22.71
C ILE A 21 19.12 16.85 21.66
N GLU A 22 18.65 16.84 20.41
CA GLU A 22 19.30 17.54 19.28
C GLU A 22 19.34 19.05 19.51
N ALA A 23 18.23 19.66 19.91
CA ALA A 23 18.14 21.10 20.16
C ALA A 23 19.02 21.56 21.34
N LEU A 24 19.17 20.73 22.37
CA LEU A 24 20.06 20.97 23.50
C LEU A 24 21.53 20.64 23.17
N GLY A 25 21.80 19.92 22.08
CA GLY A 25 23.15 19.47 21.71
C GLY A 25 23.76 18.47 22.69
N VAL A 26 22.94 17.74 23.44
CA VAL A 26 23.41 16.81 24.49
C VAL A 26 23.38 15.37 24.00
N ASN A 27 24.16 14.50 24.63
CA ASN A 27 24.04 13.06 24.41
C ASN A 27 22.78 12.50 25.08
N ARG A 28 22.25 11.39 24.55
CA ARG A 28 21.07 10.69 25.09
C ARG A 28 21.24 10.27 26.54
N GLN A 29 22.43 9.80 26.93
CA GLN A 29 22.71 9.40 28.32
C GLN A 29 22.64 10.58 29.27
N SER A 30 23.27 11.70 28.91
CA SER A 30 23.22 12.95 29.69
C SER A 30 21.78 13.46 29.80
N PHE A 31 21.01 13.39 28.73
CA PHE A 31 19.59 13.77 28.75
C PHE A 31 18.75 12.87 29.67
N ASN A 32 18.97 11.55 29.65
CA ASN A 32 18.28 10.65 30.55
C ASN A 32 18.62 10.92 32.02
N ALA A 33 19.89 11.20 32.34
CA ALA A 33 20.31 11.61 33.67
C ALA A 33 19.61 12.91 34.11
N MET A 34 19.43 13.88 33.21
CA MET A 34 18.64 15.08 33.51
C MET A 34 17.16 14.75 33.78
N LEU A 35 16.57 13.80 33.04
CA LEU A 35 15.18 13.38 33.25
C LEU A 35 14.95 12.66 34.59
N GLU A 36 15.97 12.00 35.15
CA GLU A 36 15.88 11.36 36.47
C GLU A 36 15.77 12.38 37.61
N LEU A 37 16.37 13.57 37.43
CA LEU A 37 16.30 14.67 38.39
C LEU A 37 15.02 15.50 38.25
N LEU A 38 14.34 15.40 37.10
CA LEU A 38 13.13 16.15 36.80
C LEU A 38 11.88 15.42 37.28
N PRO A 39 10.82 16.15 37.67
CA PRO A 39 9.51 15.53 37.87
C PRO A 39 9.05 14.86 36.57
N PRO A 40 8.22 13.81 36.66
CA PRO A 40 7.82 13.03 35.49
C PRO A 40 7.11 13.91 34.45
N ILE A 41 7.68 13.95 33.24
CA ILE A 41 7.14 14.71 32.10
C ILE A 41 6.39 13.75 31.17
N LYS A 42 5.16 14.14 30.77
CA LYS A 42 4.38 13.39 29.79
C LYS A 42 4.90 13.68 28.38
N TRP A 43 5.52 12.69 27.76
CA TRP A 43 5.99 12.75 26.38
C TRP A 43 4.90 12.27 25.40
N PRO A 44 4.91 12.72 24.14
CA PRO A 44 4.02 12.18 23.11
C PRO A 44 4.30 10.69 22.90
N GLY A 45 3.24 9.90 22.72
CA GLY A 45 3.33 8.48 22.38
C GLY A 45 3.88 8.24 20.96
N PRO A 46 4.13 6.97 20.60
CA PRO A 46 4.58 6.60 19.25
C PRO A 46 3.66 7.18 18.17
N GLY A 47 4.25 7.80 17.14
CA GLY A 47 3.51 8.40 16.03
C GLY A 47 2.79 9.72 16.34
N GLN A 48 2.82 10.22 17.59
CA GLN A 48 2.09 11.41 18.01
C GLN A 48 2.96 12.67 18.14
N SER A 49 4.28 12.56 17.95
CA SER A 49 5.17 13.72 17.99
C SER A 49 4.87 14.68 16.84
N LEU A 50 5.15 15.96 17.08
CA LEU A 50 4.95 17.03 16.10
C LEU A 50 5.66 16.72 14.78
N ALA A 51 6.94 16.30 14.83
CA ALA A 51 7.69 15.91 13.63
C ALA A 51 7.04 14.75 12.86
N CYS A 52 6.44 13.78 13.56
CA CYS A 52 5.76 12.68 12.91
C CYS A 52 4.48 13.16 12.20
N LYS A 53 3.68 14.00 12.86
CA LYS A 53 2.48 14.61 12.28
C LYS A 53 2.81 15.47 11.05
N LEU A 54 3.81 16.34 11.16
CA LEU A 54 4.29 17.17 10.05
C LEU A 54 4.79 16.32 8.87
N SER A 55 5.50 15.22 9.14
CA SER A 55 5.93 14.28 8.11
C SER A 55 4.74 13.63 7.38
N TYR A 56 3.71 13.21 8.11
CA TYR A 56 2.49 12.65 7.50
C TYR A 56 1.72 13.69 6.70
N GLU A 57 1.59 14.91 7.22
CA GLU A 57 0.93 16.03 6.53
C GLU A 57 1.66 16.40 5.24
N ALA A 58 2.99 16.49 5.27
CA ALA A 58 3.81 16.74 4.08
C ALA A 58 3.67 15.64 3.01
N ARG A 59 3.36 14.41 3.42
CA ARG A 59 3.14 13.27 2.51
C ARG A 59 1.69 13.10 2.10
N ARG A 60 0.76 13.86 2.68
CA ARG A 60 -0.67 13.71 2.42
C ARG A 60 -0.98 14.04 0.95
N GLY A 61 -1.79 13.20 0.31
CA GLY A 61 -2.18 13.38 -1.09
C GLY A 61 -1.06 13.13 -2.12
N THR A 62 0.17 12.85 -1.69
CA THR A 62 1.29 12.57 -2.58
C THR A 62 1.65 11.09 -2.52
N CYS A 63 1.79 10.44 -3.68
CA CYS A 63 2.40 9.12 -3.78
C CYS A 63 3.91 9.30 -4.02
N PRO A 64 4.79 8.96 -3.05
CA PRO A 64 6.22 9.13 -3.22
C PRO A 64 6.72 8.38 -4.46
N PRO A 65 7.71 8.91 -5.22
CA PRO A 65 8.21 8.28 -6.44
C PRO A 65 8.62 6.81 -6.23
N ALA A 66 9.22 6.49 -5.09
CA ALA A 66 9.61 5.12 -4.74
C ALA A 66 8.39 4.18 -4.58
N LEU A 67 7.31 4.64 -3.95
CA LEU A 67 6.08 3.86 -3.81
C LEU A 67 5.41 3.67 -5.18
N ARG A 68 5.40 4.71 -6.02
CA ARG A 68 4.88 4.62 -7.40
C ARG A 68 5.65 3.59 -8.23
N ALA A 69 6.98 3.66 -8.21
CA ALA A 69 7.84 2.72 -8.93
C ALA A 69 7.64 1.28 -8.43
N SER A 70 7.49 1.07 -7.11
CA SER A 70 7.15 -0.23 -6.55
C SER A 70 5.80 -0.75 -7.05
N GLY A 71 4.78 0.11 -7.07
CA GLY A 71 3.46 -0.22 -7.63
C GLY A 71 3.52 -0.56 -9.13
N GLU A 72 4.36 0.12 -9.91
CA GLU A 72 4.61 -0.18 -11.32
C GLU A 72 5.25 -1.56 -11.51
N LYS A 73 6.28 -1.89 -10.74
CA LYS A 73 6.89 -3.23 -10.74
C LYS A 73 5.87 -4.32 -10.42
N GLY A 74 5.02 -4.10 -9.42
CA GLY A 74 3.92 -5.03 -9.10
C GLY A 74 2.91 -5.20 -10.24
N ARG A 75 2.55 -4.10 -10.91
CA ARG A 75 1.68 -4.13 -12.10
C ARG A 75 2.32 -4.86 -13.27
N GLN A 76 3.62 -4.66 -13.50
CA GLN A 76 4.38 -5.34 -14.54
C GLN A 76 4.44 -6.85 -14.29
N ALA A 77 4.86 -7.28 -13.08
CA ALA A 77 4.91 -8.69 -12.73
C ALA A 77 3.53 -9.37 -12.83
N LYS A 78 2.45 -8.65 -12.49
CA LYS A 78 1.08 -9.15 -12.67
C LYS A 78 0.72 -9.29 -14.15
N ARG A 79 1.11 -8.33 -15.00
CA ARG A 79 0.89 -8.40 -16.45
C ARG A 79 1.62 -9.60 -17.03
N GLU A 80 2.91 -9.77 -16.73
CA GLU A 80 3.73 -10.90 -17.20
C GLU A 80 3.09 -12.26 -16.86
N LYS A 81 2.60 -12.44 -15.63
CA LYS A 81 1.88 -13.65 -15.21
C LYS A 81 0.53 -13.88 -15.90
N GLN A 82 -0.09 -12.81 -16.41
CA GLN A 82 -1.40 -12.84 -17.07
C GLN A 82 -1.29 -12.80 -18.60
N THR A 83 -0.08 -12.87 -19.13
CA THR A 83 0.19 -12.94 -20.56
C THR A 83 0.25 -14.39 -20.98
N TYR A 84 -0.48 -14.72 -22.04
CA TYR A 84 -0.57 -16.05 -22.61
C TYR A 84 -0.29 -16.00 -24.10
N THR A 85 0.36 -17.05 -24.61
CA THR A 85 0.58 -17.23 -26.05
C THR A 85 -0.46 -18.21 -26.58
N VAL A 86 -1.29 -17.77 -27.53
CA VAL A 86 -2.29 -18.59 -28.22
C VAL A 86 -2.14 -18.34 -29.72
N ASP A 87 -2.05 -19.40 -30.51
CA ASP A 87 -1.91 -19.37 -31.97
C ASP A 87 -0.82 -18.39 -32.45
N GLY A 88 0.34 -18.43 -31.79
CA GLY A 88 1.50 -17.60 -32.12
C GLY A 88 1.41 -16.15 -31.66
N VAL A 89 0.31 -15.72 -31.03
CA VAL A 89 0.16 -14.35 -30.54
C VAL A 89 0.17 -14.28 -29.01
N GLN A 90 0.99 -13.36 -28.51
CA GLN A 90 1.09 -13.07 -27.09
C GLN A 90 0.07 -12.00 -26.69
N GLY A 91 -0.65 -12.22 -25.59
CA GLY A 91 -1.66 -11.28 -25.10
C GLY A 91 -2.32 -11.75 -23.81
N THR A 92 -3.12 -10.90 -23.19
CA THR A 92 -3.88 -11.29 -21.99
C THR A 92 -5.15 -12.06 -22.36
N ILE A 93 -5.78 -12.73 -21.39
CA ILE A 93 -7.09 -13.40 -21.61
C ILE A 93 -8.12 -12.44 -22.23
N PRO A 94 -8.27 -11.18 -21.77
CA PRO A 94 -9.13 -10.20 -22.44
C PRO A 94 -8.78 -9.95 -23.91
N ASP A 95 -7.50 -9.89 -24.27
CA ASP A 95 -7.06 -9.63 -25.64
C ASP A 95 -7.43 -10.80 -26.55
N HIS A 96 -7.18 -12.02 -26.09
CA HIS A 96 -7.57 -13.25 -26.79
C HIS A 96 -9.08 -13.37 -26.88
N ALA A 97 -9.81 -13.19 -25.78
CA ALA A 97 -11.26 -13.28 -25.75
C ALA A 97 -11.93 -12.33 -26.76
N ARG A 98 -11.41 -11.11 -26.94
CA ARG A 98 -11.88 -10.18 -27.98
C ARG A 98 -11.69 -10.71 -29.39
N ARG A 99 -10.56 -11.37 -29.68
CA ARG A 99 -10.27 -11.93 -31.02
C ARG A 99 -11.18 -13.09 -31.39
N TYR A 100 -11.48 -13.97 -30.42
CA TYR A 100 -12.38 -15.11 -30.62
C TYR A 100 -13.86 -14.74 -30.42
N GLY A 101 -14.18 -13.48 -30.09
CA GLY A 101 -15.56 -13.04 -29.87
C GLY A 101 -16.22 -13.61 -28.61
N VAL A 102 -15.44 -14.02 -27.61
CA VAL A 102 -15.93 -14.62 -26.36
C VAL A 102 -15.79 -13.62 -25.21
N GLN A 103 -16.69 -13.66 -24.22
CA GLN A 103 -16.48 -12.85 -23.01
C GLN A 103 -15.29 -13.38 -22.19
N PRO A 104 -14.41 -12.51 -21.66
CA PRO A 104 -13.26 -12.93 -20.85
C PRO A 104 -13.65 -13.77 -19.63
N GLU A 105 -14.81 -13.47 -19.02
CA GLU A 105 -15.28 -14.21 -17.85
C GLU A 105 -15.70 -15.64 -18.19
N THR A 106 -16.27 -15.85 -19.38
CA THR A 106 -16.57 -17.18 -19.90
C THR A 106 -15.29 -17.99 -20.09
N VAL A 107 -14.23 -17.37 -20.63
CA VAL A 107 -12.92 -18.03 -20.79
C VAL A 107 -12.34 -18.42 -19.43
N ARG A 108 -12.36 -17.51 -18.44
CA ARG A 108 -11.89 -17.83 -17.07
C ARG A 108 -12.69 -18.95 -16.41
N GLY A 109 -14.02 -18.93 -16.55
CA GLY A 109 -14.88 -19.99 -16.04
C GLY A 109 -14.56 -21.36 -16.66
N ARG A 110 -14.33 -21.39 -17.98
CA ARG A 110 -13.90 -22.59 -18.71
C ARG A 110 -12.53 -23.09 -18.28
N MET A 111 -11.56 -22.21 -18.06
CA MET A 111 -10.24 -22.56 -17.53
C MET A 111 -10.32 -23.12 -16.10
N ARG A 112 -11.19 -22.54 -15.24
CA ARG A 112 -11.44 -23.09 -13.89
C ARG A 112 -12.06 -24.48 -13.91
N ALA A 113 -12.84 -24.79 -14.94
CA ALA A 113 -13.38 -26.12 -15.19
C ALA A 113 -12.35 -27.11 -15.78
N GLY A 114 -11.07 -26.71 -15.90
CA GLY A 114 -9.98 -27.57 -16.34
C GLY A 114 -9.68 -27.51 -17.84
N LYS A 115 -10.35 -26.66 -18.63
CA LYS A 115 -10.05 -26.51 -20.06
C LYS A 115 -8.75 -25.74 -20.29
N SER A 116 -8.01 -26.10 -21.33
CA SER A 116 -6.87 -25.29 -21.77
C SER A 116 -7.36 -23.93 -22.29
N LEU A 117 -6.47 -22.93 -22.34
CA LEU A 117 -6.84 -21.58 -22.82
C LEU A 117 -7.36 -21.62 -24.26
N LYS A 118 -6.75 -22.42 -25.14
CA LYS A 118 -7.17 -22.57 -26.53
C LYS A 118 -8.56 -23.19 -26.64
N GLU A 119 -8.80 -24.30 -25.96
CA GLU A 119 -10.13 -24.93 -25.90
C GLU A 119 -11.19 -24.02 -25.27
N ALA A 120 -10.80 -23.22 -24.27
CA ALA A 120 -11.69 -22.26 -23.63
C ALA A 120 -12.10 -21.11 -24.58
N LEU A 121 -11.24 -20.76 -25.55
CA LEU A 121 -11.51 -19.75 -26.57
C LEU A 121 -12.33 -20.31 -27.73
N GLU A 122 -12.03 -21.53 -28.20
CA GLU A 122 -12.71 -22.17 -29.33
C GLU A 122 -14.08 -22.77 -28.97
N ALA A 123 -14.34 -23.05 -27.69
CA ALA A 123 -15.61 -23.63 -27.28
C ALA A 123 -16.80 -22.72 -27.66
N ILE A 124 -17.72 -23.29 -28.45
CA ILE A 124 -18.98 -22.66 -28.87
C ILE A 124 -19.68 -22.01 -27.66
N PRO A 125 -20.26 -20.80 -27.80
CA PRO A 125 -21.01 -20.15 -26.73
C PRO A 125 -22.09 -21.11 -26.21
N ASN A 126 -21.94 -21.57 -24.97
CA ASN A 126 -23.01 -22.32 -24.33
C ASN A 126 -24.08 -21.28 -23.97
N HIS A 127 -25.11 -21.14 -24.82
CA HIS A 127 -26.31 -20.33 -24.52
C HIS A 127 -27.13 -20.86 -23.32
N ARG A 128 -26.56 -21.75 -22.50
CA ARG A 128 -27.26 -22.41 -21.41
C ARG A 128 -27.07 -21.65 -20.11
N GLY A 129 -28.08 -20.85 -19.80
CA GLY A 129 -28.30 -20.31 -18.46
C GLY A 129 -29.34 -19.20 -18.47
N LYS A 130 -30.62 -19.54 -18.72
CA LYS A 130 -31.73 -18.67 -18.32
C LYS A 130 -31.46 -18.25 -16.87
N ARG A 131 -31.31 -16.95 -16.63
CA ARG A 131 -31.38 -16.39 -15.27
C ARG A 131 -32.68 -16.89 -14.66
N LYS A 132 -32.62 -17.81 -13.69
CA LYS A 132 -33.80 -18.07 -12.87
C LYS A 132 -34.09 -16.77 -12.15
N GLY A 133 -35.22 -16.14 -12.48
CA GLY A 133 -35.68 -14.92 -11.84
C GLY A 133 -35.68 -15.11 -10.33
N ARG A 134 -35.11 -14.16 -9.61
CA ARG A 134 -35.23 -14.07 -8.15
C ARG A 134 -36.71 -13.84 -7.85
N PRO A 135 -37.41 -14.72 -7.11
CA PRO A 135 -38.75 -14.40 -6.66
C PRO A 135 -38.68 -13.20 -5.71
N ALA A 136 -39.64 -12.28 -5.88
CA ALA A 136 -39.83 -11.07 -5.08
C ALA A 136 -40.17 -11.41 -3.62
#